data_AF-A0A843F8S3-F1
#
_entry.id   AF-A0A843F8S3-F1
#
_cell.length_a   1.000
_cell.length_b   1.000
_cell.length_c   1.000
_cell.angle_alpha   90.00
_cell.angle_beta   90.00
_cell.angle_gamma   90.00
#
_symmetry.space_group_name_H-M   'P 1'
#
loop_
_entity.id
_entity.type
_entity.pdbx_description
1 polymer ?
#
loop_
_entity_poly.entity_id
_entity_poly.type
_entity_poly.pdbx_seq_one_letter_code
_entity_poly.pdbx_strand_id
1 'polypeptide(L)'
;MPIIKHCPNCGNVISDGDIEFCTECGYNLLGEFVNNDSKGFFDNLAEKTNISVIVFSFVIFGVFLFAGSLLWSSFLSNGSIDLITYLMLTIVFSVFFAGIFIGYFGCRDKSYVIPNFTMFLASIFAVVLSGIGLIFTFLMGIIATISSAFSSLSSNSAYQPTVPSYAPSVDLKGVFEIVLFILLIPVVAYFGVYLGYLLKQNI
;
A
#
# COMPACT_ATOMS: atom_id res chain seq x y z
N MET A 1 13.94 34.61 19.14
CA MET A 1 13.89 34.58 20.62
C MET A 1 14.74 33.40 21.07
N PRO A 2 15.75 33.59 21.93
CA PRO A 2 16.53 32.46 22.44
C PRO A 2 15.62 31.52 23.24
N ILE A 3 15.73 30.21 23.02
CA ILE A 3 14.98 29.20 23.74
C ILE A 3 15.60 29.11 25.14
N ILE A 4 14.91 29.68 26.12
CA ILE A 4 15.32 29.61 27.53
C ILE A 4 14.98 28.20 28.02
N LYS A 5 16.01 27.39 28.31
CA LYS A 5 15.84 26.03 28.83
C LYS A 5 15.96 26.05 30.36
N HIS A 6 15.20 25.22 31.07
CA HIS A 6 15.31 25.08 32.53
C HIS A 6 15.88 23.71 32.88
N CYS A 7 16.74 23.64 33.90
CA CYS A 7 17.22 22.37 34.42
C CYS A 7 16.06 21.61 35.10
N PRO A 8 15.82 20.33 34.74
CA PRO A 8 14.70 19.55 35.31
C PRO A 8 14.85 19.26 36.81
N ASN A 9 16.09 19.24 37.32
CA ASN A 9 16.36 18.88 38.72
C ASN A 9 16.27 20.08 39.68
N CYS A 10 16.76 21.26 39.27
CA CYS A 10 16.81 22.44 40.15
C CYS A 10 16.04 23.66 39.63
N GLY A 11 15.48 23.61 38.42
CA GLY A 11 14.73 24.71 37.80
C GLY A 11 15.59 25.88 37.29
N ASN A 12 16.91 25.80 37.42
CA ASN A 12 17.80 26.89 37.03
C ASN A 12 17.72 27.18 35.52
N VAL A 13 17.83 28.46 35.16
CA VAL A 13 17.78 28.93 33.77
C VAL A 13 19.10 28.63 33.08
N ILE A 14 19.03 27.94 31.94
CA ILE A 14 20.16 27.58 31.10
C ILE A 14 20.13 28.49 29.87
N SER A 15 21.11 29.39 29.79
CA SER A 15 21.18 30.40 28.74
C SER A 15 21.89 29.92 27.45
N ASP A 16 22.59 28.79 27.48
CA ASP A 16 23.39 28.32 26.34
C ASP A 16 23.08 26.87 25.94
N GLY A 17 23.06 26.64 24.62
CA GLY A 17 22.51 25.45 23.97
C GLY A 17 23.25 24.14 24.20
N ASP A 18 24.47 24.16 24.74
CA ASP A 18 25.41 23.03 24.71
C ASP A 18 26.14 22.81 26.05
N ILE A 19 25.46 22.96 27.20
CA ILE A 19 26.08 22.65 28.50
C ILE A 19 25.82 21.20 28.92
N GLU A 20 26.88 20.41 29.04
CA GLU A 20 26.83 18.98 29.38
C GLU A 20 26.31 18.71 30.81
N PHE A 21 26.51 19.66 31.72
CA PHE A 21 26.11 19.57 33.12
C PHE A 21 25.48 20.89 33.58
N CYS A 22 24.48 20.81 34.45
CA CYS A 22 23.97 22.00 35.12
C CYS A 22 25.03 22.56 36.08
N THR A 23 25.43 23.81 35.88
CA THR A 23 26.46 24.49 36.69
C THR A 23 26.08 24.62 38.16
N GLU A 24 24.79 24.63 38.50
CA GLU A 24 24.30 24.85 39.86
C GLU A 24 24.14 23.55 40.65
N CYS A 25 23.63 22.48 40.03
CA CYS A 25 23.29 21.24 40.74
C CYS A 25 24.11 20.02 40.28
N GLY A 26 24.99 20.18 39.29
CA GLY A 26 25.81 19.09 38.75
C GLY A 26 25.02 18.01 38.00
N TYR A 27 23.72 18.22 37.79
CA TYR A 27 22.87 17.27 37.07
C TYR A 27 23.34 17.14 35.62
N ASN A 28 23.52 15.91 35.16
CA ASN A 28 24.00 15.62 33.83
C ASN A 28 22.89 15.87 32.79
N LEU A 29 23.10 16.83 31.90
CA LEU A 29 22.16 17.23 30.87
C LEU A 29 22.40 16.48 29.55
N LEU A 30 23.52 15.76 29.39
CA LEU A 30 23.87 14.97 28.19
C LEU A 30 22.90 13.80 27.89
N GLY A 31 21.98 13.47 28.80
CA GLY A 31 20.96 12.43 28.58
C GLY A 31 19.57 12.97 28.26
N GLU A 32 19.31 14.26 28.50
CA GLU A 32 17.96 14.84 28.54
C GLU A 32 17.84 16.15 27.75
N PHE A 33 18.83 16.53 26.93
CA PHE A 33 18.53 17.32 25.75
C PHE A 33 17.77 16.44 24.78
N VAL A 34 16.48 16.38 25.06
CA VAL A 34 15.38 15.93 24.25
C VAL A 34 15.73 16.09 22.76
N ASN A 35 16.24 15.02 22.15
CA ASN A 35 15.94 14.72 20.78
C ASN A 35 14.43 14.47 20.73
N ASN A 36 13.66 15.57 20.69
CA ASN A 36 12.29 15.60 20.22
C ASN A 36 12.30 15.40 18.69
N ASP A 37 13.14 14.49 18.19
CA ASP A 37 12.79 13.76 17.00
C ASP A 37 11.75 12.77 17.47
N SER A 38 10.50 13.22 17.55
CA SER A 38 9.37 12.32 17.40
C SER A 38 9.58 11.68 16.04
N LYS A 39 10.31 10.55 16.00
CA LYS A 39 10.58 9.81 14.77
C LYS A 39 9.24 9.69 14.07
N GLY A 40 9.14 10.32 12.90
CA GLY A 40 7.90 10.37 12.17
C GLY A 40 7.45 8.96 11.85
N PHE A 41 6.16 8.77 11.55
CA PHE A 41 5.66 7.49 11.08
C PHE A 41 6.51 6.94 9.92
N PHE A 42 6.93 7.82 9.01
CA PHE A 42 7.79 7.50 7.86
C PHE A 42 9.22 7.10 8.24
N ASP A 43 9.82 7.71 9.27
CA ASP A 43 11.15 7.32 9.74
C ASP A 43 11.12 5.91 10.34
N ASN A 44 10.06 5.62 11.09
CA ASN A 44 9.83 4.30 11.67
C ASN A 44 9.62 3.23 10.57
N LEU A 45 8.89 3.57 9.51
CA LEU A 45 8.71 2.70 8.35
C LEU A 45 10.03 2.42 7.63
N ALA A 46 10.80 3.46 7.33
CA ALA A 46 12.06 3.35 6.61
C ALA A 46 13.10 2.54 7.39
N GLU A 47 13.16 2.72 8.71
CA GLU A 47 14.09 1.99 9.58
C GLU A 47 13.72 0.51 9.74
N LYS A 48 12.41 0.20 9.82
CA LYS A 48 11.94 -1.17 10.13
C LYS A 48 11.67 -2.03 8.91
N THR A 49 11.62 -1.44 7.72
CA THR A 49 11.24 -2.15 6.50
C THR A 49 12.46 -2.47 5.66
N ASN A 50 12.66 -3.74 5.32
CA ASN A 50 13.67 -4.13 4.34
C ASN A 50 13.04 -4.14 2.93
N ILE A 51 13.37 -3.14 2.12
CA ILE A 51 12.85 -2.97 0.76
C ILE A 51 13.07 -4.24 -0.09
N SER A 52 14.19 -4.95 0.09
CA SER A 52 14.46 -6.18 -0.64
C SER A 52 13.37 -7.24 -0.43
N VAL A 53 12.89 -7.41 0.81
CA VAL A 53 11.83 -8.37 1.15
C VAL A 53 10.52 -7.98 0.46
N ILE A 54 10.21 -6.68 0.38
CA ILE A 54 9.02 -6.20 -0.34
C ILE A 54 9.13 -6.52 -1.83
N VAL A 55 10.27 -6.26 -2.46
CA VAL A 55 10.46 -6.57 -3.89
C VAL A 55 10.29 -8.07 -4.16
N PHE A 56 10.89 -8.93 -3.33
CA PHE A 56 10.69 -10.38 -3.46
C PHE A 56 9.24 -10.81 -3.20
N SER A 57 8.53 -10.13 -2.29
CA SER A 57 7.12 -10.40 -2.04
C SER A 57 6.24 -10.18 -3.28
N PHE A 58 6.60 -9.25 -4.18
CA PHE A 58 5.88 -9.07 -5.44
C PHE A 58 6.08 -10.22 -6.42
N VAL A 59 7.25 -10.86 -6.41
CA VAL A 59 7.49 -12.08 -7.19
C VAL A 59 6.58 -13.19 -6.68
N ILE A 60 6.53 -13.38 -5.36
CA ILE A 60 5.66 -14.36 -4.70
C ILE A 60 4.19 -14.05 -4.99
N PHE A 61 3.78 -12.79 -4.86
CA PHE A 61 2.44 -12.32 -5.21
C PHE A 61 2.07 -12.69 -6.65
N GLY A 62 2.97 -12.46 -7.62
CA GLY A 62 2.76 -12.83 -9.02
C GLY A 62 2.59 -14.34 -9.22
N VAL A 63 3.43 -15.16 -8.57
CA VAL A 63 3.33 -16.63 -8.63
C VAL A 63 1.99 -17.10 -8.06
N PHE A 64 1.55 -16.57 -6.93
CA PHE A 64 0.26 -16.96 -6.34
C PHE A 64 -0.95 -16.35 -7.06
N LEU A 65 -0.80 -15.23 -7.75
CA LEU A 65 -1.84 -14.70 -8.64
C LEU A 65 -2.04 -15.66 -9.81
N PHE A 66 -0.95 -16.14 -10.41
CA PHE A 66 -1.00 -17.16 -11.46
C PHE A 66 -1.53 -18.51 -10.96
N ALA A 67 -1.07 -18.98 -9.81
CA ALA A 67 -1.57 -20.23 -9.23
C ALA A 67 -3.06 -20.12 -8.86
N GLY A 68 -3.46 -19.01 -8.23
CA GLY A 68 -4.85 -18.73 -7.88
C GLY A 68 -5.76 -18.70 -9.10
N SER A 69 -5.34 -18.06 -10.19
CA SER A 69 -6.14 -18.01 -11.42
C SER A 69 -6.41 -19.41 -11.99
N LEU A 70 -5.43 -20.32 -11.93
CA LEU A 70 -5.62 -21.72 -12.31
C LEU A 70 -6.54 -22.46 -11.35
N LEU A 71 -6.37 -22.29 -10.03
CA LEU A 71 -7.18 -22.97 -9.01
C LEU A 71 -8.66 -22.62 -9.12
N TRP A 72 -8.99 -21.34 -9.35
CA TRP A 72 -10.37 -20.88 -9.41
C TRP A 72 -11.00 -21.01 -10.81
N SER A 73 -10.20 -21.26 -11.86
CA SER A 73 -10.69 -21.33 -13.24
C SER A 73 -11.75 -22.41 -13.45
N SER A 74 -11.61 -23.57 -12.80
CA SER A 74 -12.61 -24.66 -12.91
C SER A 74 -13.97 -24.29 -12.32
N PHE A 75 -14.02 -23.41 -11.32
CA PHE A 75 -15.30 -22.99 -10.72
C PHE A 75 -16.00 -21.96 -11.60
N LEU A 76 -15.21 -21.10 -12.27
CA LEU A 76 -15.72 -20.14 -13.25
C LEU A 76 -16.30 -20.86 -14.48
N SER A 77 -15.61 -21.88 -15.02
CA SER A 77 -16.09 -22.63 -16.19
C SER A 77 -17.36 -23.44 -15.89
N ASN A 78 -17.53 -23.91 -14.66
CA ASN A 78 -18.74 -24.60 -14.20
C ASN A 78 -19.90 -23.64 -13.86
N GLY A 79 -19.70 -22.32 -13.98
CA GLY A 79 -20.71 -21.31 -13.64
C GLY A 79 -21.05 -21.25 -12.15
N SER A 80 -20.21 -21.81 -11.27
CA SER A 80 -20.43 -21.80 -9.81
C SER A 80 -20.06 -20.47 -9.17
N ILE A 81 -19.15 -19.72 -9.79
CA ILE A 81 -18.74 -18.39 -9.35
C ILE A 81 -18.77 -17.43 -10.55
N ASP A 82 -19.08 -16.16 -10.29
CA ASP A 82 -19.05 -15.11 -11.31
C ASP A 82 -17.61 -14.61 -11.54
N LEU A 83 -17.38 -13.93 -12.66
CA LEU A 83 -16.07 -13.39 -13.04
C LEU A 83 -15.51 -12.45 -11.96
N ILE A 84 -16.35 -11.60 -11.37
CA ILE A 84 -15.96 -10.67 -10.31
C ILE A 84 -15.47 -11.46 -9.10
N THR A 85 -16.26 -12.44 -8.64
CA THR A 85 -15.90 -13.31 -7.52
C THR A 85 -14.61 -14.08 -7.77
N TYR A 86 -14.42 -14.59 -8.99
CA TYR A 86 -13.18 -15.25 -9.41
C TYR A 86 -11.94 -14.35 -9.29
N LEU A 87 -12.01 -13.11 -9.80
CA LEU A 87 -10.92 -12.14 -9.69
C LEU A 87 -10.62 -11.80 -8.23
N MET A 88 -11.68 -11.60 -7.44
CA MET A 88 -11.60 -11.31 -6.01
C MET A 88 -10.91 -12.43 -5.23
N LEU A 89 -11.35 -13.68 -5.37
CA LEU A 89 -10.71 -14.81 -4.70
C LEU A 89 -9.23 -14.96 -5.10
N THR A 90 -8.90 -14.74 -6.37
CA THR A 90 -7.52 -14.81 -6.86
C THR A 90 -6.63 -13.76 -6.19
N ILE A 91 -7.10 -12.50 -6.09
CA ILE A 91 -6.34 -11.40 -5.47
C ILE A 91 -6.20 -11.62 -3.97
N VAL A 92 -7.27 -11.98 -3.26
CA VAL A 92 -7.20 -12.25 -1.81
C VAL A 92 -6.23 -13.37 -1.50
N PHE A 93 -6.26 -14.44 -2.30
CA PHE A 93 -5.34 -15.56 -2.17
C PHE A 93 -3.89 -15.11 -2.37
N SER A 94 -3.58 -14.37 -3.42
CA SER A 94 -2.20 -13.92 -3.68
C SER A 94 -1.69 -12.93 -2.63
N VAL A 95 -2.51 -11.96 -2.22
CA VAL A 95 -2.18 -11.00 -1.15
C VAL A 95 -1.89 -11.72 0.15
N PHE A 96 -2.67 -12.73 0.51
CA PHE A 96 -2.49 -13.49 1.74
C PHE A 96 -1.13 -14.19 1.80
N PHE A 97 -0.75 -14.93 0.75
CA PHE A 97 0.52 -15.67 0.72
C PHE A 97 1.74 -14.75 0.60
N ALA A 98 1.64 -13.66 -0.16
CA ALA A 98 2.68 -12.63 -0.17
C ALA A 98 2.83 -11.96 1.21
N GLY A 99 1.72 -11.74 1.91
CA GLY A 99 1.70 -11.28 3.30
C GLY A 99 2.43 -12.24 4.23
N ILE A 100 2.16 -13.54 4.16
CA ILE A 100 2.88 -14.57 4.95
C ILE A 100 4.39 -14.49 4.72
N PHE A 101 4.82 -14.38 3.47
CA PHE A 101 6.24 -14.26 3.12
C PHE A 101 6.89 -13.04 3.80
N ILE A 102 6.23 -11.88 3.74
CA ILE A 102 6.70 -10.65 4.41
C ILE A 102 6.73 -10.81 5.93
N GLY A 103 5.70 -11.43 6.52
CA GLY A 103 5.67 -11.72 7.94
C GLY A 103 6.85 -12.57 8.38
N TYR A 104 7.13 -13.62 7.63
CA TYR A 104 8.17 -14.59 7.94
C TYR A 104 9.59 -14.02 7.79
N PHE A 105 9.89 -13.41 6.63
CA PHE A 105 11.25 -12.90 6.36
C PHE A 105 11.47 -11.46 6.84
N GLY A 106 10.44 -10.62 6.82
CA GLY A 106 10.53 -9.19 7.11
C GLY A 106 10.36 -8.81 8.59
N CYS A 107 9.66 -9.61 9.40
CA CYS A 107 9.43 -9.28 10.81
C CYS A 107 10.45 -9.96 11.72
N ARG A 108 11.22 -9.19 12.50
CA ARG A 108 12.06 -9.71 13.59
C ARG A 108 11.26 -9.85 14.88
N ASP A 109 10.57 -8.78 15.25
CA ASP A 109 9.72 -8.69 16.44
C ASP A 109 8.30 -8.26 16.08
N LYS A 110 7.35 -8.37 17.03
CA LYS A 110 5.96 -7.95 16.85
C LYS A 110 5.83 -6.49 16.41
N SER A 111 6.76 -5.61 16.81
CA SER A 111 6.77 -4.21 16.40
C SER A 111 7.01 -3.99 14.90
N TYR A 112 7.54 -5.00 14.19
CA TYR A 112 7.81 -4.93 12.75
C TYR A 112 6.60 -5.32 11.90
N VAL A 113 5.55 -5.90 12.50
CA VAL A 113 4.35 -6.34 11.77
C VAL A 113 3.64 -5.17 11.12
N ILE A 114 3.36 -4.11 11.88
CA ILE A 114 2.60 -2.95 11.39
C ILE A 114 3.38 -2.22 10.27
N PRO A 115 4.67 -1.85 10.45
CA PRO A 115 5.43 -1.15 9.40
C PRO A 115 5.58 -1.95 8.10
N ASN A 116 5.87 -3.26 8.19
CA ASN A 116 5.99 -4.09 6.99
C ASN A 116 4.64 -4.27 6.29
N PHE A 117 3.56 -4.45 7.05
CA PHE A 117 2.20 -4.50 6.51
C PHE A 117 1.83 -3.20 5.78
N THR A 118 2.06 -2.04 6.38
CA THR A 118 1.66 -0.75 5.78
C THR A 118 2.48 -0.46 4.52
N MET A 119 3.78 -0.75 4.52
CA MET A 119 4.61 -0.61 3.32
C MET A 119 4.18 -1.58 2.21
N PHE A 120 3.87 -2.83 2.54
CA PHE A 120 3.35 -3.79 1.58
C PHE A 120 2.02 -3.34 0.98
N LEU A 121 1.07 -2.92 1.82
CA LEU A 121 -0.22 -2.42 1.37
C LEU A 121 -0.07 -1.18 0.48
N ALA A 122 0.75 -0.21 0.89
CA ALA A 122 1.04 0.99 0.11
C ALA A 122 1.64 0.63 -1.25
N SER A 123 2.54 -0.36 -1.29
CA SER A 123 3.15 -0.82 -2.54
C SER A 123 2.13 -1.48 -3.48
N ILE A 124 1.19 -2.28 -2.97
CA ILE A 124 0.09 -2.84 -3.77
C ILE A 124 -0.75 -1.72 -4.38
N PHE A 125 -1.18 -0.75 -3.58
CA PHE A 125 -1.96 0.37 -4.07
C PHE A 125 -1.21 1.20 -5.11
N ALA A 126 0.10 1.43 -4.90
CA ALA A 126 0.93 2.13 -5.86
C ALA A 126 0.99 1.40 -7.21
N VAL A 127 1.18 0.07 -7.21
CA VAL A 127 1.19 -0.74 -8.44
C VAL A 127 -0.17 -0.71 -9.14
N VAL A 128 -1.27 -0.87 -8.39
CA VAL A 128 -2.63 -0.87 -8.96
C VAL A 128 -2.97 0.50 -9.56
N LEU A 129 -2.72 1.59 -8.83
CA LEU A 129 -2.99 2.95 -9.32
C LEU A 129 -2.10 3.30 -10.52
N SER A 130 -0.82 2.89 -10.50
CA SER A 130 0.09 3.06 -11.63
C SER A 130 -0.40 2.28 -12.85
N GLY A 131 -0.84 1.03 -12.68
CA GLY A 131 -1.41 0.21 -13.76
C GLY A 131 -2.65 0.85 -14.38
N ILE A 132 -3.58 1.36 -13.56
CA ILE A 132 -4.76 2.09 -14.04
C ILE A 132 -4.35 3.35 -14.82
N GLY A 133 -3.38 4.11 -14.31
CA GLY A 133 -2.84 5.29 -14.99
C GLY A 133 -2.21 4.99 -16.34
N LEU A 134 -1.48 3.88 -16.45
CA LEU A 134 -0.89 3.42 -17.72
C LEU A 134 -1.96 3.00 -18.73
N ILE A 135 -2.98 2.27 -18.30
CA ILE A 135 -4.11 1.88 -19.15
C ILE A 135 -4.82 3.13 -19.68
N PHE A 136 -5.09 4.11 -18.83
CA PHE A 136 -5.75 5.35 -19.23
C PHE A 136 -4.91 6.15 -20.23
N THR A 137 -3.60 6.27 -19.97
CA THR A 137 -2.66 6.95 -20.87
C THR A 137 -2.60 6.26 -22.24
N PHE A 138 -2.57 4.94 -22.26
CA PHE A 138 -2.59 4.15 -23.48
C PHE A 138 -3.91 4.31 -24.25
N LEU A 139 -5.06 4.28 -23.55
CA LEU A 139 -6.38 4.48 -24.15
C LEU A 139 -6.49 5.86 -24.82
N MET A 140 -6.02 6.90 -24.12
CA MET A 140 -6.00 8.27 -24.65
C MET A 140 -5.05 8.40 -25.85
N GLY A 141 -3.90 7.71 -25.83
CA GLY A 141 -3.01 7.62 -26.98
C GLY A 141 -3.68 6.99 -28.21
N ILE A 142 -4.41 5.89 -28.03
CA ILE A 142 -5.19 5.26 -29.11
C ILE A 142 -6.26 6.23 -29.64
N ILE A 143 -7.04 6.85 -28.77
CA ILE A 143 -8.10 7.79 -29.18
C ILE A 143 -7.50 8.97 -29.97
N ALA A 144 -6.36 9.51 -29.54
CA ALA A 144 -5.67 10.60 -30.25
C ALA A 144 -5.19 10.16 -31.64
N THR A 145 -4.59 8.97 -31.76
CA THR A 145 -4.12 8.44 -33.06
C THR A 145 -5.28 8.17 -34.02
N ILE A 146 -6.36 7.54 -33.55
CA ILE A 146 -7.59 7.33 -34.35
C ILE A 146 -8.17 8.67 -34.79
N SER A 147 -8.30 9.64 -33.88
CA SER A 147 -8.85 10.97 -34.19
C SER A 147 -8.01 11.69 -35.26
N SER A 148 -6.69 11.52 -35.24
CA SER A 148 -5.78 12.07 -36.27
C SER A 148 -5.81 11.32 -37.61
N ALA A 149 -6.14 10.02 -37.61
CA ALA A 149 -6.25 9.22 -38.83
C ALA A 149 -7.55 9.49 -39.60
N PHE A 150 -8.63 9.84 -38.90
CA PHE A 150 -9.94 10.12 -39.48
C PHE A 150 -10.22 11.63 -39.72
N SER A 151 -9.33 12.53 -39.28
CA SER A 151 -9.46 13.98 -39.55
C SER A 151 -9.28 14.37 -41.02
N SER A 152 -8.72 13.49 -41.85
CA SER A 152 -8.59 13.68 -43.31
C SER A 152 -9.82 13.26 -44.12
N LEU A 153 -10.80 12.60 -43.48
CA LEU A 153 -12.02 12.08 -44.12
C LEU A 153 -13.29 12.89 -43.78
N SER A 154 -13.14 14.09 -43.21
CA SER A 154 -14.26 14.88 -42.69
C SER A 154 -14.79 15.98 -43.62
N SER A 155 -14.49 15.94 -44.92
CA SER A 155 -14.96 16.97 -45.87
C SER A 155 -16.26 16.63 -46.59
N ASN A 156 -16.87 15.45 -46.43
CA ASN A 156 -18.22 15.19 -46.94
C ASN A 156 -18.85 13.92 -46.34
N SER A 157 -19.64 14.05 -45.27
CA SER A 157 -20.87 13.27 -45.05
C SER A 157 -21.49 13.59 -43.69
N ALA A 158 -22.74 14.07 -43.74
CA ALA A 158 -23.63 14.15 -42.60
C ALA A 158 -24.03 12.72 -42.19
N TYR A 159 -23.20 12.07 -41.39
CA TYR A 159 -23.62 10.92 -40.59
C TYR A 159 -23.42 11.30 -39.13
N GLN A 160 -24.52 11.68 -38.47
CA GLN A 160 -24.51 11.77 -37.02
C GLN A 160 -24.31 10.36 -36.47
N PRO A 161 -23.25 10.10 -35.68
CA PRO A 161 -23.19 8.87 -34.91
C PRO A 161 -24.28 8.99 -33.85
N THR A 162 -25.27 8.10 -33.90
CA THR A 162 -26.10 7.81 -32.74
C THR A 162 -25.17 7.22 -31.67
N VAL A 163 -24.63 8.10 -30.81
CA VAL A 163 -23.92 7.68 -29.62
C VAL A 163 -24.96 6.94 -28.78
N PRO A 164 -24.83 5.61 -28.56
CA PRO A 164 -25.76 4.94 -27.69
C PRO A 164 -25.53 5.55 -26.29
N SER A 165 -26.55 6.26 -25.80
CA SER A 165 -26.61 6.73 -24.43
C SER A 165 -26.84 5.50 -23.53
N TYR A 166 -25.79 4.72 -23.34
CA TYR A 166 -25.73 3.78 -22.22
C TYR A 166 -25.55 4.66 -20.98
N ALA A 167 -26.66 5.06 -20.37
CA ALA A 167 -26.64 5.34 -18.94
C ALA A 167 -26.41 3.97 -18.28
N PRO A 168 -25.22 3.67 -17.73
CA PRO A 168 -25.06 2.43 -16.99
C PRO A 168 -26.02 2.51 -15.80
N SER A 169 -27.05 1.67 -15.79
CA SER A 169 -27.82 1.43 -14.58
C SER A 169 -26.82 0.88 -13.57
N VAL A 170 -26.46 1.70 -12.59
CA VAL A 170 -25.49 1.34 -11.55
C VAL A 170 -26.11 0.21 -10.74
N ASP A 171 -25.64 -1.02 -10.96
CA ASP A 171 -26.06 -2.16 -10.16
C ASP A 171 -25.50 -2.01 -8.75
N LEU A 172 -26.36 -1.57 -7.83
CA LEU A 172 -26.01 -1.28 -6.44
C LEU A 172 -25.41 -2.51 -5.74
N LYS A 173 -25.79 -3.72 -6.15
CA LYS A 173 -25.26 -4.97 -5.61
C LYS A 173 -23.79 -5.15 -5.99
N GLY A 174 -23.45 -4.97 -7.26
CA GLY A 174 -22.07 -5.04 -7.73
C GLY A 174 -21.17 -3.99 -7.09
N VAL A 175 -21.68 -2.76 -6.92
CA VAL A 175 -20.93 -1.69 -6.23
C VAL A 175 -20.66 -2.06 -4.76
N PHE A 176 -21.65 -2.58 -4.05
CA PHE A 176 -21.47 -2.99 -2.65
C PHE A 176 -20.44 -4.12 -2.51
N GLU A 177 -20.48 -5.13 -3.38
CA GLU A 177 -19.50 -6.22 -3.39
C GLU A 177 -18.06 -5.72 -3.64
N ILE A 178 -17.88 -4.77 -4.57
CA ILE A 178 -16.58 -4.15 -4.84
C ILE A 178 -16.07 -3.38 -3.61
N VAL A 179 -16.92 -2.58 -2.97
CA VAL A 179 -16.53 -1.80 -1.78
C VAL A 179 -16.14 -2.71 -0.62
N LEU A 180 -16.94 -3.74 -0.35
CA LEU A 180 -16.62 -4.75 0.68
C LEU A 180 -15.26 -5.39 0.41
N PHE A 181 -14.97 -5.68 -0.86
CA PHE A 181 -13.73 -6.32 -1.24
C PHE A 181 -12.50 -5.40 -1.09
N ILE A 182 -12.63 -4.12 -1.43
CA ILE A 182 -11.56 -3.13 -1.19
C ILE A 182 -11.19 -3.07 0.30
N LEU A 183 -12.18 -3.22 1.18
CA LEU A 183 -11.95 -3.29 2.64
C LEU A 183 -11.41 -4.66 3.09
N LEU A 184 -11.64 -5.74 2.35
CA LEU A 184 -11.15 -7.07 2.67
C LEU A 184 -9.64 -7.21 2.45
N ILE A 185 -9.10 -6.58 1.39
CA ILE A 185 -7.66 -6.63 1.05
C ILE A 185 -6.75 -6.24 2.23
N PRO A 186 -6.92 -5.09 2.92
CA PRO A 186 -6.07 -4.73 4.04
C PRO A 186 -6.17 -5.71 5.21
N VAL A 187 -7.37 -6.26 5.47
CA VAL A 187 -7.58 -7.24 6.54
C VAL A 187 -6.82 -8.53 6.25
N VAL A 188 -6.94 -9.05 5.02
CA VAL A 188 -6.25 -10.27 4.59
C VAL A 188 -4.75 -10.07 4.55
N ALA A 189 -4.27 -8.93 4.04
CA ALA A 189 -2.86 -8.59 4.03
C ALA A 189 -2.28 -8.55 5.44
N TYR A 190 -2.95 -7.86 6.38
CA TYR A 190 -2.53 -7.82 7.78
C TYR A 190 -2.50 -9.21 8.40
N PHE A 191 -3.56 -9.99 8.20
CA PHE A 191 -3.65 -11.35 8.73
C PHE A 191 -2.55 -12.26 8.18
N GLY A 192 -2.24 -12.16 6.88
CA GLY A 192 -1.12 -12.86 6.26
C GLY A 192 0.23 -12.51 6.88
N VAL A 193 0.54 -11.21 7.01
CA VAL A 193 1.79 -10.74 7.64
C VAL A 193 1.89 -11.19 9.10
N TYR A 194 0.81 -11.08 9.86
CA TYR A 194 0.78 -11.50 11.25
C TYR A 194 0.97 -13.03 11.39
N LEU A 195 0.31 -13.81 10.55
CA LEU A 195 0.45 -15.27 10.52
C LEU A 195 1.88 -15.68 10.15
N GLY A 196 2.48 -15.04 9.15
CA GLY A 196 3.87 -15.29 8.77
C GLY A 196 4.87 -15.03 9.91
N TYR A 197 4.64 -13.96 10.67
CA TYR A 197 5.41 -13.67 11.89
C TYR A 197 5.22 -14.77 12.96
N LEU A 198 3.97 -15.21 13.21
CA LEU A 198 3.70 -16.29 14.16
C LEU A 198 4.36 -17.61 13.74
N LEU A 199 4.34 -17.95 12.45
CA LEU A 199 5.01 -19.14 11.93
C LEU A 199 6.51 -19.10 12.21
N LYS A 200 7.16 -17.95 12.01
CA LYS A 200 8.58 -17.76 12.32
C LYS A 200 8.90 -17.96 13.80
N GLN A 201 8.01 -17.56 14.71
CA GLN A 201 8.27 -17.68 16.15
C GLN A 201 8.17 -19.12 16.67
N ASN A 202 7.44 -20.00 15.96
CA ASN A 202 7.17 -21.36 16.39
C ASN A 202 8.04 -22.42 15.69
N ILE A 203 8.99 -22.01 14.85
CA ILE A 203 9.95 -22.86 14.13
C ILE A 203 11.35 -22.52 14.63
#